data_AF-A0ABD1A7C0-F1
#
_entry.id   AF-A0ABD1A7C0-F1
#
_cell.length_a   1.000
_cell.length_b   1.000
_cell.length_c   1.000
_cell.angle_alpha   90.00
_cell.angle_beta   90.00
_cell.angle_gamma   90.00
#
_symmetry.space_group_name_H-M   'P 1'
#
loop_
_entity.id
_entity.type
_entity.pdbx_description
1 polymer ?
#
loop_
_entity_poly.entity_id
_entity_poly.type
_entity_poly.pdbx_seq_one_letter_code
_entity_poly.pdbx_strand_id
1 'polypeptide(L)'
;MQTEMMKFLRNAILLCLNVFPRNYILEEAVLVAEELFVTNMKTCEVATTPCQALAKRLLKSDRQDLLLCGVYAQREAASGNMKHARRVFDMALTSICGLPKELQCNAPLLYLWYAESEVSNSSGCGRETESSSRGMHILCYFGSGLAYIPYTSQPSSMQILRARQGFREKLKKIQSTWSHGVTDDQSAALVCSAALFEELTNDLPGAIEILEHMLSSVLPGRKSQSHQLELLFNYYVRMLRRHQDDLTLSKLWKPISEGLQLYPLNPELYRALVDICNHRMTSHRLRMMFDDYSRKNPSVVVWLFALSYELSKGGSLHRIRGLFERALTQDTLNNSVVLWRCYIAYEIDIAHNPSAARKIYFRAINACPWSKKLWLDGFGKLSSALTAKEMSDLQEVMRDKELNIRTDIYEILLMQG
;
A
#
# COMPACT_ATOMS: atom_id res chain seq x y z
N MET A 1 -11.95 -7.51 -18.96
CA MET A 1 -12.28 -8.19 -17.67
C MET A 1 -11.73 -7.47 -16.44
N GLN A 2 -10.45 -7.03 -16.41
CA GLN A 2 -9.88 -6.34 -15.24
C GLN A 2 -10.45 -4.93 -15.00
N THR A 3 -10.70 -4.16 -16.06
CA THR A 3 -11.37 -2.85 -15.96
C THR A 3 -12.79 -2.96 -15.38
N GLU A 4 -13.59 -3.92 -15.84
CA GLU A 4 -14.94 -4.18 -15.29
C GLU A 4 -14.91 -4.60 -13.80
N MET A 5 -13.84 -5.27 -13.36
CA MET A 5 -13.66 -5.59 -11.94
C MET A 5 -13.47 -4.33 -11.09
N MET A 6 -12.70 -3.34 -11.57
CA MET A 6 -12.54 -2.07 -10.85
C MET A 6 -13.84 -1.26 -10.81
N LYS A 7 -14.61 -1.27 -11.90
CA LYS A 7 -15.96 -0.68 -11.92
C LYS A 7 -16.88 -1.33 -10.88
N PHE A 8 -16.85 -2.66 -10.79
CA PHE A 8 -17.60 -3.40 -9.78
C PHE A 8 -17.17 -3.02 -8.37
N LEU A 9 -15.85 -3.05 -8.08
CA LEU A 9 -15.30 -2.68 -6.78
C LEU A 9 -15.67 -1.26 -6.38
N ARG A 10 -15.47 -0.29 -7.28
CA ARG A 10 -15.89 1.11 -7.08
C ARG A 10 -17.37 1.20 -6.70
N ASN A 11 -18.25 0.56 -7.47
CA ASN A 11 -19.68 0.61 -7.20
C ASN A 11 -20.06 -0.08 -5.88
N ALA A 12 -19.43 -1.20 -5.55
CA ALA A 12 -19.66 -1.91 -4.30
C ALA A 12 -19.22 -1.08 -3.08
N ILE A 13 -18.04 -0.46 -3.15
CA ILE A 13 -17.53 0.40 -2.09
C ILE A 13 -18.40 1.67 -1.94
N LEU A 14 -18.91 2.25 -3.04
CA LEU A 14 -19.88 3.35 -2.97
C LEU A 14 -21.16 2.95 -2.22
N LEU A 15 -21.63 1.71 -2.34
CA LEU A 15 -22.74 1.20 -1.55
C LEU A 15 -22.36 1.07 -0.06
N CYS A 16 -21.13 0.61 0.23
CA CYS A 16 -20.63 0.54 1.60
C CYS A 16 -20.53 1.94 2.24
N LEU A 17 -20.16 2.98 1.50
CA LEU A 17 -20.09 4.36 2.00
C LEU A 17 -21.46 4.92 2.41
N ASN A 18 -22.56 4.41 1.85
CA ASN A 18 -23.90 4.77 2.33
C ASN A 18 -24.19 4.21 3.74
N VAL A 19 -23.52 3.11 4.12
CA VAL A 19 -23.67 2.45 5.42
C VAL A 19 -22.63 2.98 6.42
N PHE A 20 -21.40 3.22 5.96
CA PHE A 20 -20.26 3.69 6.75
C PHE A 20 -19.79 5.05 6.23
N PRO A 21 -20.50 6.14 6.55
CA PRO A 21 -20.12 7.48 6.10
C PRO A 21 -18.80 7.94 6.74
N ARG A 22 -18.06 8.81 6.04
CA ARG A 22 -16.79 9.43 6.49
C ARG A 22 -15.69 8.42 6.84
N ASN A 23 -15.66 7.30 6.11
CA ASN A 23 -14.61 6.30 6.28
C ASN A 23 -13.53 6.51 5.21
N TYR A 24 -12.44 7.15 5.61
CA TYR A 24 -11.36 7.55 4.71
C TYR A 24 -10.69 6.36 4.00
N ILE A 25 -10.70 5.16 4.59
CA ILE A 25 -10.15 3.94 3.98
C ILE A 25 -11.02 3.51 2.80
N LEU A 26 -12.35 3.54 2.99
CA LEU A 26 -13.30 3.23 1.92
C LEU A 26 -13.29 4.32 0.83
N GLU A 27 -13.17 5.59 1.22
CA GLU A 27 -13.06 6.72 0.29
C GLU A 27 -11.79 6.63 -0.57
N GLU A 28 -10.64 6.37 0.05
CA GLU A 28 -9.38 6.12 -0.66
C GLU A 28 -9.54 4.94 -1.63
N ALA A 29 -10.08 3.82 -1.15
CA ALA A 29 -10.30 2.64 -1.99
C ALA A 29 -11.22 2.94 -3.19
N VAL A 30 -12.26 3.76 -3.01
CA VAL A 30 -13.17 4.18 -4.09
C VAL A 30 -12.45 5.04 -5.13
N LEU A 31 -11.64 6.01 -4.68
CA LEU A 31 -10.93 6.90 -5.59
C LEU A 31 -9.84 6.16 -6.34
N VAL A 32 -9.11 5.25 -5.67
CA VAL A 32 -8.13 4.37 -6.32
C VAL A 32 -8.80 3.43 -7.33
N ALA A 33 -9.94 2.81 -6.98
CA ALA A 33 -10.66 1.95 -7.91
C ALA A 33 -11.16 2.71 -9.14
N GLU A 34 -11.62 3.95 -8.96
CA GLU A 34 -11.99 4.83 -10.07
C GLU A 34 -10.79 5.19 -10.95
N GLU A 35 -9.65 5.54 -10.35
CA GLU A 35 -8.43 5.83 -11.12
C GLU A 35 -8.01 4.64 -11.96
N LEU A 36 -7.92 3.45 -11.36
CA LEU A 36 -7.53 2.23 -12.05
C LEU A 36 -8.54 1.82 -13.12
N PHE A 37 -9.83 2.13 -12.93
CA PHE A 37 -10.85 1.95 -13.94
C PHE A 37 -10.63 2.90 -15.13
N VAL A 38 -10.48 4.20 -14.87
CA VAL A 38 -10.33 5.23 -15.92
C VAL A 38 -9.02 5.06 -16.69
N THR A 39 -7.93 4.69 -16.00
CA THR A 39 -6.63 4.52 -16.65
C THR A 39 -6.44 3.14 -17.29
N ASN A 40 -7.43 2.25 -17.22
CA ASN A 40 -7.30 0.85 -17.65
C ASN A 40 -6.06 0.16 -17.06
N MET A 41 -5.76 0.42 -15.77
CA MET A 41 -4.57 -0.09 -15.08
C MET A 41 -3.22 0.38 -15.65
N LYS A 42 -3.20 1.36 -16.55
CA LYS A 42 -1.96 1.93 -17.09
C LYS A 42 -1.57 3.16 -16.29
N THR A 43 -0.28 3.33 -16.03
CA THR A 43 0.27 4.59 -15.51
C THR A 43 0.30 5.60 -16.66
N CYS A 44 -0.84 6.18 -17.01
CA CYS A 44 -0.90 7.29 -17.95
C CYS A 44 -0.69 8.61 -17.20
N GLU A 45 0.16 9.47 -17.76
CA GLU A 45 0.22 10.91 -17.42
C GLU A 45 -1.06 11.58 -17.92
N VAL A 46 -2.15 11.43 -17.17
CA VAL A 46 -3.41 12.13 -17.48
C VAL A 46 -3.30 13.55 -16.96
N ALA A 47 -3.55 14.55 -17.81
CA ALA A 47 -3.51 15.98 -17.45
C ALA A 47 -4.50 16.38 -16.35
N THR A 48 -5.48 15.52 -16.05
CA THR A 48 -6.46 15.69 -14.98
C THR A 48 -6.49 14.44 -14.12
N THR A 49 -6.60 14.61 -12.80
CA THR A 49 -6.63 13.48 -11.87
C THR A 49 -7.86 12.61 -12.19
N PRO A 50 -7.69 11.32 -12.48
CA PRO A 50 -8.79 10.51 -13.03
C PRO A 50 -10.00 10.39 -12.08
N CYS A 51 -9.79 10.43 -10.76
CA CYS A 51 -10.88 10.40 -9.76
C CYS A 51 -11.51 11.76 -9.45
N GLN A 52 -11.07 12.85 -10.09
CA GLN A 52 -11.47 14.22 -9.72
C GLN A 52 -13.00 14.44 -9.75
N ALA A 53 -13.68 13.93 -10.78
CA ALA A 53 -15.13 14.07 -10.90
C ALA A 53 -15.87 13.34 -9.77
N LEU A 54 -15.40 12.15 -9.40
CA LEU A 54 -15.96 11.34 -8.33
C LEU A 54 -15.74 12.00 -6.96
N ALA A 55 -14.51 12.43 -6.68
CA ALA A 55 -14.17 13.13 -5.43
C ALA A 55 -15.02 14.40 -5.24
N LYS A 56 -15.12 15.24 -6.29
CA LYS A 56 -15.98 16.45 -6.26
C LYS A 56 -17.45 16.13 -6.04
N ARG A 57 -17.94 14.99 -6.54
CA ARG A 57 -19.32 14.55 -6.30
C ARG A 57 -19.53 14.16 -4.84
N LEU A 58 -18.60 13.40 -4.25
CA LEU A 58 -18.66 12.99 -2.84
C LEU A 58 -18.53 14.19 -1.88
N LEU A 59 -17.66 15.15 -2.18
CA LEU A 59 -17.53 16.39 -1.40
C LEU A 59 -18.74 17.32 -1.54
N LYS A 60 -19.50 17.23 -2.64
CA LYS A 60 -20.77 17.96 -2.77
C LYS A 60 -21.86 17.38 -1.87
N SER A 61 -21.87 16.07 -1.66
CA SER A 61 -22.80 15.43 -0.71
C SER A 61 -22.44 15.72 0.74
N ASP A 62 -21.16 15.73 1.10
CA ASP A 62 -20.70 16.09 2.44
C ASP A 62 -19.51 17.06 2.37
N ARG A 63 -19.78 18.34 2.61
CA ARG A 63 -18.75 19.40 2.56
C ARG A 63 -17.88 19.46 3.82
N GLN A 64 -18.29 18.79 4.90
CA GLN A 64 -17.57 18.81 6.18
C GLN A 64 -16.60 17.64 6.33
N ASP A 65 -16.51 16.77 5.32
CA ASP A 65 -15.61 15.63 5.34
C ASP A 65 -14.15 16.05 5.07
N LEU A 66 -13.43 16.31 6.16
CA LEU A 66 -12.02 16.69 6.14
C LEU A 66 -11.12 15.57 5.62
N LEU A 67 -11.44 14.31 5.92
CA LEU A 67 -10.59 13.19 5.56
C LEU A 67 -10.74 12.89 4.07
N LEU A 68 -11.95 12.96 3.52
CA LEU A 68 -12.17 12.89 2.07
C LEU A 68 -11.42 14.02 1.33
N CYS A 69 -11.41 15.24 1.89
CA CYS A 69 -10.60 16.33 1.33
C CYS A 69 -9.11 15.97 1.31
N GLY A 70 -8.60 15.40 2.40
CA GLY A 70 -7.20 14.96 2.53
C GLY A 70 -6.84 13.86 1.54
N VAL A 71 -7.64 12.79 1.47
CA VAL A 71 -7.47 11.68 0.54
C VAL A 71 -7.49 12.19 -0.91
N TYR A 72 -8.48 13.02 -1.26
CA TYR A 72 -8.57 13.62 -2.59
C TYR A 72 -7.32 14.45 -2.93
N ALA A 73 -6.83 15.26 -1.99
CA ALA A 73 -5.63 16.05 -2.19
C ALA A 73 -4.37 15.17 -2.36
N GLN A 74 -4.24 14.06 -1.62
CA GLN A 74 -3.16 13.08 -1.81
C GLN A 74 -3.22 12.45 -3.21
N ARG A 75 -4.41 12.11 -3.73
CA ARG A 75 -4.57 11.59 -5.10
C ARG A 75 -4.15 12.61 -6.16
N GLU A 76 -4.56 13.87 -6.00
CA GLU A 76 -4.14 14.97 -6.89
C GLU A 76 -2.62 15.21 -6.83
N ALA A 77 -2.01 15.11 -5.64
CA ALA A 77 -0.56 15.19 -5.48
C ALA A 77 0.15 14.03 -6.19
N ALA A 78 -0.35 12.79 -6.04
CA ALA A 78 0.19 11.60 -6.69
C ALA A 78 0.07 11.63 -8.22
N SER A 79 -0.94 12.32 -8.75
CA SER A 79 -1.07 12.55 -10.19
C SER A 79 -0.26 13.75 -10.71
N GLY A 80 0.58 14.37 -9.88
CA GLY A 80 1.43 15.52 -10.25
C GLY A 80 0.77 16.90 -10.12
N ASN A 81 -0.49 17.00 -9.70
CA ASN A 81 -1.25 18.26 -9.57
C ASN A 81 -1.04 18.95 -8.22
N MET A 82 0.21 19.11 -7.79
CA MET A 82 0.55 19.57 -6.43
C MET A 82 -0.03 20.96 -6.11
N LYS A 83 -0.14 21.86 -7.09
CA LYS A 83 -0.75 23.19 -6.87
C LYS A 83 -2.22 23.10 -6.45
N HIS A 84 -2.96 22.15 -7.02
CA HIS A 84 -4.36 21.94 -6.69
C HIS A 84 -4.50 21.20 -5.37
N ALA A 85 -3.67 20.17 -5.14
CA ALA A 85 -3.59 19.47 -3.86
C ALA A 85 -3.37 20.44 -2.68
N ARG A 86 -2.40 21.37 -2.80
CA ARG A 86 -2.13 22.43 -1.82
C ARG A 86 -3.38 23.24 -1.50
N ARG A 87 -4.13 23.71 -2.52
CA ARG A 87 -5.37 24.48 -2.32
C ARG A 87 -6.42 23.70 -1.56
N VAL A 88 -6.58 22.41 -1.87
CA VAL A 88 -7.55 21.54 -1.18
C VAL A 88 -7.14 21.35 0.29
N PHE A 89 -5.86 21.09 0.56
CA PHE A 89 -5.34 20.98 1.92
C PHE A 89 -5.47 22.30 2.70
N ASP A 90 -5.09 23.43 2.11
CA ASP A 90 -5.18 24.77 2.72
C ASP A 90 -6.63 25.10 3.10
N MET A 91 -7.57 24.84 2.19
CA MET A 91 -9.00 25.04 2.43
C MET A 91 -9.51 24.13 3.56
N ALA A 92 -9.10 22.86 3.57
CA ALA A 92 -9.53 21.91 4.59
C ALA A 92 -8.97 22.30 5.98
N LEU A 93 -7.67 22.60 6.09
CA LEU A 93 -7.03 22.97 7.36
C LEU A 93 -7.55 24.29 7.94
N THR A 94 -7.80 25.30 7.09
CA THR A 94 -8.38 26.58 7.54
C THR A 94 -9.81 26.44 8.05
N SER A 95 -10.57 25.46 7.54
CA SER A 95 -11.95 25.21 7.95
C SER A 95 -12.11 24.49 9.31
N ILE A 96 -11.04 23.87 9.83
CA ILE A 96 -11.09 23.03 11.04
C ILE A 96 -11.70 23.76 12.24
N CYS A 97 -11.30 25.02 12.48
CA CYS A 97 -11.76 25.79 13.64
C CYS A 97 -13.29 26.01 13.65
N GLY A 98 -13.95 25.97 12.49
CA GLY A 98 -15.40 26.14 12.36
C GLY A 98 -16.22 24.86 12.50
N LEU A 99 -15.58 23.69 12.63
CA LEU A 99 -16.25 22.39 12.64
C LEU A 99 -16.53 21.88 14.07
N PRO A 100 -17.49 20.94 14.25
CA PRO A 100 -17.69 20.23 15.52
C PRO A 100 -16.42 19.55 16.03
N LYS A 101 -16.28 19.45 17.37
CA LYS A 101 -15.10 18.84 18.02
C LYS A 101 -14.80 17.40 17.55
N GLU A 102 -15.85 16.65 17.21
CA GLU A 102 -15.75 15.29 16.66
C GLU A 102 -15.01 15.24 15.32
N LEU A 103 -15.12 16.28 14.49
CA LEU A 103 -14.40 16.36 13.21
C LEU A 103 -13.03 17.00 13.37
N GLN A 104 -12.87 17.88 14.37
CA GLN A 104 -11.56 18.45 14.70
C GLN A 104 -10.55 17.39 15.16
N CYS A 105 -11.01 16.26 15.73
CA CYS A 105 -10.10 15.20 16.16
C CYS A 105 -9.29 14.62 14.98
N ASN A 106 -9.82 14.67 13.75
CA ASN A 106 -9.16 14.17 12.54
C ASN A 106 -8.07 15.10 11.99
N ALA A 107 -7.86 16.27 12.59
CA ALA A 107 -6.83 17.21 12.18
C ALA A 107 -5.40 16.62 12.05
N PRO A 108 -4.91 15.76 12.98
CA PRO A 108 -3.56 15.20 12.89
C PRO A 108 -3.30 14.43 11.59
N LEU A 109 -4.29 13.68 11.09
CA LEU A 109 -4.19 12.96 9.82
C LEU A 109 -4.00 13.93 8.65
N LEU A 110 -4.81 14.99 8.61
CA LEU A 110 -4.74 15.99 7.54
C LEU A 110 -3.41 16.75 7.53
N TYR A 111 -2.90 17.12 8.72
CA TYR A 111 -1.58 17.75 8.86
C TYR A 111 -0.46 16.81 8.39
N LEU A 112 -0.48 15.54 8.80
CA LEU A 112 0.50 14.55 8.38
C LEU A 112 0.47 14.36 6.87
N TRP A 113 -0.71 14.10 6.30
CA TRP A 113 -0.88 13.84 4.87
C TRP A 113 -0.44 15.01 4.01
N TYR A 114 -0.70 16.25 4.44
CA TYR A 114 -0.23 17.42 3.72
C TYR A 114 1.30 17.52 3.77
N ALA A 115 1.90 17.40 4.95
CA ALA A 115 3.36 17.45 5.11
C ALA A 115 4.05 16.32 4.32
N GLU A 116 3.56 15.09 4.39
CA GLU A 116 4.11 13.95 3.62
C GLU A 116 4.01 14.16 2.10
N SER A 117 2.92 14.77 1.63
CA SER A 117 2.73 15.06 0.20
C SER A 117 3.72 16.10 -0.32
N GLU A 118 4.14 17.06 0.51
CA GLU A 118 5.20 18.02 0.16
C GLU A 118 6.58 17.34 0.11
N VAL A 119 6.88 16.47 1.09
CA VAL A 119 8.17 15.74 1.16
C VAL A 119 8.30 14.72 0.03
N SER A 120 7.23 14.04 -0.34
CA SER A 120 7.29 13.01 -1.39
C SER A 120 7.48 13.59 -2.81
N ASN A 121 7.12 14.85 -3.02
CA ASN A 121 7.21 15.53 -4.31
C ASN A 121 8.52 16.33 -4.50
N SER A 122 9.48 16.20 -3.59
CA SER A 122 10.71 16.99 -3.57
C SER A 122 11.81 16.51 -4.52
N SER A 123 11.53 15.78 -5.60
CA SER A 123 12.55 15.13 -6.45
C SER A 123 13.30 16.08 -7.41
N GLY A 124 13.56 17.33 -7.01
CA GLY A 124 14.27 18.30 -7.86
C GLY A 124 15.02 19.35 -7.05
N CYS A 125 16.30 19.50 -7.37
CA CYS A 125 17.36 20.29 -6.70
C CYS A 125 17.02 21.76 -6.30
N GLY A 126 15.96 22.36 -6.86
CA GLY A 126 15.47 23.70 -6.46
C GLY A 126 14.11 23.72 -5.74
N ARG A 127 13.32 22.65 -5.83
CA ARG A 127 11.99 22.51 -5.18
C ARG A 127 12.08 21.87 -3.80
N GLU A 128 13.22 21.25 -3.49
CA GLU A 128 13.51 20.60 -2.21
C GLU A 128 13.43 21.58 -1.04
N THR A 129 14.01 22.78 -1.18
CA THR A 129 14.03 23.76 -0.09
C THR A 129 12.66 24.38 0.18
N GLU A 130 11.88 24.69 -0.86
CA GLU A 130 10.54 25.28 -0.69
C GLU A 130 9.53 24.25 -0.19
N SER A 131 9.54 23.03 -0.73
CA SER A 131 8.57 21.99 -0.33
C SER A 131 8.85 21.50 1.10
N SER A 132 10.12 21.31 1.46
CA SER A 132 10.52 20.99 2.84
C SER A 132 10.19 22.14 3.81
N SER A 133 10.39 23.40 3.40
CA SER A 133 10.02 24.55 4.22
C SER A 133 8.51 24.68 4.42
N ARG A 134 7.71 24.38 3.38
CA ARG A 134 6.26 24.32 3.48
C ARG A 134 5.80 23.19 4.41
N GLY A 135 6.37 21.99 4.28
CA GLY A 135 6.14 20.88 5.20
C GLY A 135 6.45 21.27 6.65
N MET A 136 7.58 21.94 6.88
CA MET A 136 7.98 22.43 8.20
C MET A 136 7.00 23.49 8.74
N HIS A 137 6.54 24.43 7.91
CA HIS A 137 5.53 25.42 8.30
C HIS A 137 4.23 24.75 8.74
N ILE A 138 3.72 23.79 7.96
CA ILE A 138 2.50 23.02 8.28
C ILE A 138 2.62 22.37 9.66
N LEU A 139 3.74 21.69 9.92
CA LEU A 139 4.01 21.03 11.19
C LEU A 139 4.25 22.03 12.34
N CYS A 140 4.78 23.23 12.07
CA CYS A 140 4.93 24.27 13.09
C CYS A 140 3.58 24.71 13.66
N TYR A 141 2.56 24.88 12.81
CA TYR A 141 1.20 25.19 13.27
C TYR A 141 0.59 24.05 14.06
N PHE A 142 0.75 22.82 13.55
CA PHE A 142 0.25 21.65 14.25
C PHE A 142 0.88 21.47 15.62
N GLY A 143 2.21 21.57 15.73
CA GLY A 143 2.95 21.48 16.99
C GLY A 143 2.55 22.59 17.97
N SER A 144 2.50 23.85 17.49
CA SER A 144 2.18 25.01 18.32
C SER A 144 0.73 25.09 18.79
N GLY A 145 -0.20 24.37 18.13
CA GLY A 145 -1.63 24.42 18.43
C GLY A 145 -2.32 25.72 18.00
N LEU A 146 -1.70 26.47 17.09
CA LEU A 146 -2.27 27.69 16.52
C LEU A 146 -3.22 27.34 15.37
N ALA A 147 -4.17 28.24 15.09
CA ALA A 147 -5.03 28.11 13.90
C ALA A 147 -4.16 28.15 12.64
N TYR A 148 -4.41 27.22 11.71
CA TYR A 148 -3.61 27.08 10.50
C TYR A 148 -3.73 28.32 9.60
N ILE A 149 -2.59 28.76 9.05
CA ILE A 149 -2.53 29.80 8.03
C ILE A 149 -1.75 29.24 6.83
N PRO A 150 -2.23 29.40 5.59
CA PRO A 150 -1.54 28.95 4.39
C PRO A 150 -0.10 29.48 4.32
N TYR A 151 0.77 28.71 3.67
CA TYR A 151 2.19 29.02 3.59
C TYR A 151 2.47 30.33 2.85
N THR A 152 3.16 31.25 3.52
CA THR A 152 3.59 32.54 2.97
C THR A 152 5.11 32.66 2.91
N SER A 153 5.80 32.19 3.94
CA SER A 153 7.25 32.26 4.08
C SER A 153 7.78 31.11 4.94
N GLN A 154 9.10 30.95 4.96
CA GLN A 154 9.75 29.97 5.83
C GLN A 154 9.44 30.27 7.32
N PRO A 155 9.32 29.23 8.17
CA PRO A 155 9.05 29.41 9.58
C PRO A 155 10.26 30.02 10.31
N SER A 156 10.00 30.96 11.21
CA SER A 156 11.02 31.57 12.06
C SER A 156 11.53 30.60 13.14
N SER A 157 12.75 30.80 13.64
CA SER A 157 13.33 29.97 14.72
C SER A 157 12.45 29.92 15.97
N MET A 158 11.75 31.01 16.31
CA MET A 158 10.81 31.05 17.43
C MET A 158 9.59 30.13 17.21
N GLN A 159 9.06 30.07 15.99
CA GLN A 159 7.96 29.16 15.65
C GLN A 159 8.39 27.70 15.72
N ILE A 160 9.60 27.39 15.25
CA ILE A 160 10.18 26.03 15.33
C ILE A 160 10.32 25.60 16.80
N LEU A 161 10.88 26.47 17.66
CA LEU A 161 11.04 26.15 19.09
C LEU A 161 9.70 25.93 19.80
N ARG A 162 8.71 26.79 19.51
CA ARG A 162 7.35 26.66 20.07
C ARG A 162 6.68 25.36 19.61
N ALA A 163 6.81 25.02 18.33
CA ALA A 163 6.26 23.80 17.78
C ALA A 163 6.89 22.56 18.41
N ARG A 164 8.22 22.55 18.57
CA ARG A 164 8.97 21.48 19.25
C ARG A 164 8.49 21.28 20.69
N GLN A 165 8.30 22.36 21.44
CA GLN A 165 7.75 22.27 22.80
C GLN A 165 6.33 21.69 22.79
N GLY A 166 5.46 22.18 21.90
CA GLY A 166 4.08 21.68 21.80
C GLY A 166 3.99 20.22 21.40
N PHE A 167 4.87 19.74 20.50
CA PHE A 167 4.98 18.31 20.18
C PHE A 167 5.43 17.49 21.38
N ARG A 168 6.42 17.94 22.15
CA ARG A 168 6.86 17.25 23.38
C ARG A 168 5.74 17.08 24.39
N GLU A 169 4.91 18.11 24.60
CA GLU A 169 3.76 18.05 25.50
C GLU A 169 2.68 17.08 25.00
N LYS A 170 2.37 17.11 23.69
CA LYS A 170 1.41 16.21 23.05
C LYS A 170 1.87 14.75 23.09
N LEU A 171 3.16 14.49 22.82
CA LEU A 171 3.74 13.14 22.88
C LEU A 171 3.65 12.54 24.29
N LYS A 172 3.96 13.32 25.34
CA LYS A 172 3.81 12.87 26.73
C LYS A 172 2.37 12.46 27.06
N LYS A 173 1.39 13.23 26.56
CA LYS A 173 -0.04 12.91 26.73
C LYS A 173 -0.43 11.62 25.99
N ILE A 174 0.09 11.43 24.77
CA ILE A 174 -0.20 10.21 24.00
C ILE A 174 0.44 8.98 24.66
N GLN A 175 1.67 9.12 25.14
CA GLN A 175 2.40 8.04 25.78
C GLN A 175 1.63 7.46 26.98
N SER A 176 1.00 8.31 27.80
CA SER A 176 0.15 7.82 28.90
C SER A 176 -1.13 7.14 28.38
N THR A 177 -1.75 7.64 27.31
CA THR A 177 -2.93 6.96 26.72
C THR A 177 -2.59 5.60 26.09
N TRP A 178 -1.42 5.49 25.47
CA TRP A 178 -0.95 4.27 24.82
C TRP A 178 -0.54 3.21 25.84
N SER A 179 0.02 3.60 27.00
CA SER A 179 0.31 2.65 28.09
C SER A 179 -0.97 2.06 28.70
N HIS A 180 -2.07 2.83 28.74
CA HIS A 180 -3.41 2.34 29.07
C HIS A 180 -4.08 1.60 27.92
N GLY A 181 -3.50 1.67 26.72
CA GLY A 181 -3.87 0.79 25.64
C GLY A 181 -4.96 1.30 24.72
N VAL A 182 -5.11 2.61 24.59
CA VAL A 182 -5.95 3.22 23.56
C VAL A 182 -5.02 3.71 22.46
N THR A 183 -5.10 3.10 21.28
CA THR A 183 -4.35 3.50 20.07
C THR A 183 -5.35 3.81 18.97
N ASP A 184 -5.31 5.03 18.46
CA ASP A 184 -6.19 5.53 17.40
C ASP A 184 -5.37 6.14 16.25
N ASP A 185 -6.01 6.37 15.11
CA ASP A 185 -5.33 6.87 13.91
C ASP A 185 -4.80 8.29 14.13
N GLN A 186 -5.49 9.09 14.95
CA GLN A 186 -5.13 10.48 15.26
C GLN A 186 -3.82 10.56 16.07
N SER A 187 -3.66 9.71 17.08
CA SER A 187 -2.45 9.65 17.91
C SER A 187 -1.27 9.09 17.13
N ALA A 188 -1.48 8.06 16.30
CA ALA A 188 -0.45 7.56 15.39
C ALA A 188 0.01 8.66 14.42
N ALA A 189 -0.93 9.39 13.81
CA ALA A 189 -0.62 10.50 12.91
C ALA A 189 0.14 11.64 13.61
N LEU A 190 -0.16 11.91 14.88
CA LEU A 190 0.57 12.88 15.69
C LEU A 190 2.02 12.45 15.91
N VAL A 191 2.26 11.19 16.27
CA VAL A 191 3.62 10.64 16.43
C VAL A 191 4.41 10.75 15.12
N CYS A 192 3.81 10.33 14.00
CA CYS A 192 4.43 10.48 12.67
C CYS A 192 4.73 11.95 12.34
N SER A 193 3.82 12.87 12.65
CA SER A 193 3.99 14.31 12.42
C SER A 193 5.14 14.89 13.24
N ALA A 194 5.30 14.46 14.50
CA ALA A 194 6.40 14.89 15.35
C ALA A 194 7.75 14.36 14.83
N ALA A 195 7.79 13.10 14.39
CA ALA A 195 8.99 12.53 13.77
C ALA A 195 9.33 13.23 12.45
N LEU A 196 8.35 13.51 11.59
CA LEU A 196 8.54 14.28 10.35
C LEU A 196 9.05 15.69 10.62
N PHE A 197 8.58 16.31 11.70
CA PHE A 197 9.01 17.65 12.10
C PHE A 197 10.51 17.64 12.46
N GLU A 198 10.95 16.70 13.30
CA GLU A 198 12.38 16.61 13.64
C GLU A 198 13.23 16.25 12.40
N GLU A 199 12.75 15.35 11.53
CA GLU A 199 13.38 15.03 10.23
C GLU A 199 13.58 16.30 9.38
N LEU A 200 12.54 17.12 9.20
CA LEU A 200 12.62 18.36 8.42
C LEU A 200 13.47 19.46 9.06
N THR A 201 13.65 19.42 10.38
CA THR A 201 14.59 20.32 11.09
C THR A 201 16.03 19.80 11.12
N ASN A 202 16.34 18.76 10.33
CA ASN A 202 17.64 18.09 10.23
C ASN A 202 18.07 17.34 11.52
N ASP A 203 17.12 16.88 12.32
CA ASP A 203 17.37 16.01 13.49
C ASP A 203 16.83 14.59 13.24
N LEU A 204 17.47 13.87 12.32
CA LEU A 204 17.15 12.47 12.04
C LEU A 204 17.29 11.55 13.27
N PRO A 205 18.33 11.68 14.13
CA PRO A 205 18.42 10.89 15.36
C PRO A 205 17.23 11.11 16.29
N GLY A 206 16.81 12.36 16.50
CA GLY A 206 15.63 12.67 17.31
C GLY A 206 14.33 12.11 16.72
N ALA A 207 14.17 12.17 15.39
CA ALA A 207 13.02 11.56 14.71
C ALA A 207 12.93 10.04 14.91
N ILE A 208 14.07 9.34 14.81
CA ILE A 208 14.17 7.89 15.04
C ILE A 208 13.87 7.57 16.51
N GLU A 209 14.45 8.33 17.44
CA GLU A 209 14.24 8.14 18.88
C GLU A 209 12.76 8.26 19.27
N ILE A 210 12.04 9.25 18.73
CA ILE A 210 10.59 9.40 18.96
C ILE A 210 9.84 8.13 18.54
N LEU A 211 10.11 7.61 17.34
CA LEU A 211 9.42 6.43 16.81
C LEU A 211 9.76 5.17 17.61
N GLU A 212 11.03 4.92 17.89
CA GLU A 212 11.49 3.77 18.67
C GLU A 212 10.97 3.80 20.11
N HIS A 213 10.97 4.98 20.74
CA HIS A 213 10.45 5.16 22.10
C HIS A 213 8.94 4.90 22.16
N MET A 214 8.17 5.45 21.22
CA MET A 214 6.73 5.23 21.17
C MET A 214 6.39 3.76 20.86
N LEU A 215 7.09 3.12 19.93
CA LEU A 215 6.88 1.70 19.60
C LEU A 215 7.24 0.77 20.77
N SER A 216 8.38 1.02 21.45
CA SER A 216 8.82 0.21 22.59
C SER A 216 7.93 0.34 23.83
N SER A 217 7.16 1.43 23.95
CA SER A 217 6.19 1.59 25.02
C SER A 217 4.95 0.67 24.88
N VAL A 218 4.67 0.17 23.68
CA VAL A 218 3.47 -0.62 23.36
C VAL A 218 3.81 -2.06 22.94
N LEU A 219 4.95 -2.26 22.27
CA LEU A 219 5.44 -3.56 21.84
C LEU A 219 6.42 -4.14 22.88
N PRO A 220 6.43 -5.47 23.11
CA PRO A 220 5.72 -6.50 22.37
C PRO A 220 4.36 -6.87 22.99
N GLY A 221 3.84 -6.13 23.97
CA GLY A 221 2.61 -6.53 24.69
C GLY A 221 1.37 -6.69 23.80
N ARG A 222 1.35 -6.02 22.63
CA ARG A 222 0.23 -6.00 21.68
C ARG A 222 0.64 -6.50 20.28
N LYS A 223 1.36 -7.63 20.25
CA LYS A 223 2.19 -8.15 19.12
C LYS A 223 1.66 -8.01 17.69
N SER A 224 0.35 -7.96 17.38
CA SER A 224 -0.08 -8.35 16.02
C SER A 224 -1.42 -7.81 15.50
N GLN A 225 -2.15 -6.95 16.23
CA GLN A 225 -3.57 -6.70 15.89
C GLN A 225 -4.01 -5.23 15.76
N SER A 226 -3.13 -4.26 16.01
CA SER A 226 -3.47 -2.85 15.79
C SER A 226 -2.96 -2.39 14.43
N HIS A 227 -3.91 -2.15 13.52
CA HIS A 227 -3.64 -1.51 12.23
C HIS A 227 -2.87 -0.19 12.37
N GLN A 228 -3.13 0.56 13.44
CA GLN A 228 -2.45 1.82 13.76
C GLN A 228 -0.94 1.63 13.96
N LEU A 229 -0.54 0.59 14.70
CA LEU A 229 0.87 0.28 14.93
C LEU A 229 1.56 -0.21 13.67
N GLU A 230 0.84 -0.94 12.81
CA GLU A 230 1.35 -1.35 11.50
C GLU A 230 1.56 -0.13 10.58
N LEU A 231 0.64 0.83 10.56
CA LEU A 231 0.79 2.10 9.83
C LEU A 231 1.97 2.93 10.34
N LEU A 232 2.13 3.03 11.66
CA LEU A 232 3.29 3.70 12.28
C LEU A 232 4.60 3.03 11.87
N PHE A 233 4.63 1.70 11.83
CA PHE A 233 5.80 0.95 11.37
C PHE A 233 6.09 1.20 9.88
N ASN A 234 5.04 1.27 9.04
CA ASN A 234 5.16 1.62 7.63
C ASN A 234 5.75 3.03 7.45
N TYR A 235 5.30 3.99 8.25
CA TYR A 235 5.86 5.34 8.27
C TYR A 235 7.35 5.32 8.65
N TYR A 236 7.70 4.62 9.74
CA TYR A 236 9.08 4.53 10.21
C TYR A 236 10.01 3.95 9.13
N VAL A 237 9.61 2.86 8.50
CA VAL A 237 10.41 2.24 7.44
C VAL A 237 10.50 3.13 6.19
N ARG A 238 9.44 3.86 5.83
CA ARG A 238 9.48 4.84 4.73
C ARG A 238 10.48 5.96 5.02
N MET A 239 10.53 6.46 6.24
CA MET A 239 11.51 7.47 6.67
C MET A 239 12.94 6.93 6.56
N LEU A 240 13.20 5.73 7.10
CA LEU A 240 14.52 5.10 7.01
C LEU A 240 14.99 4.91 5.56
N ARG A 241 14.06 4.60 4.64
CA ARG A 241 14.37 4.47 3.21
C ARG A 241 14.75 5.80 2.54
N ARG A 242 14.15 6.93 2.94
CA ARG A 242 14.52 8.26 2.41
C ARG A 242 15.97 8.59 2.75
N HIS A 243 16.39 8.26 3.97
CA HIS A 243 17.75 8.49 4.48
C HIS A 243 18.63 7.25 4.37
N GLN A 244 18.37 6.37 3.39
CA GLN A 244 19.13 5.13 3.29
C GLN A 244 20.62 5.41 3.13
N ASP A 245 21.00 6.46 2.38
CA ASP A 245 22.39 6.82 2.10
C ASP A 245 23.17 7.25 3.33
N ASP A 246 22.52 7.96 4.26
CA ASP A 246 23.14 8.49 5.48
C ASP A 246 23.21 7.47 6.63
N LEU A 247 22.39 6.42 6.58
CA LEU A 247 22.26 5.43 7.65
C LEU A 247 23.15 4.20 7.42
N THR A 248 23.60 3.59 8.51
CA THR A 248 24.31 2.29 8.41
C THR A 248 23.33 1.16 8.13
N LEU A 249 23.80 0.10 7.44
CA LEU A 249 22.96 -1.06 7.13
C LEU A 249 22.35 -1.71 8.38
N SER A 250 23.05 -1.70 9.51
CA SER A 250 22.52 -2.23 10.78
C SER A 250 21.29 -1.44 11.26
N LYS A 251 21.34 -0.10 11.20
CA LYS A 251 20.24 0.77 11.59
C LYS A 251 19.03 0.67 10.67
N LEU A 252 19.24 0.41 9.38
CA LEU A 252 18.16 0.16 8.43
C LEU A 252 17.54 -1.24 8.61
N TRP A 253 18.41 -2.23 8.83
CA TRP A 253 18.02 -3.64 8.81
C TRP A 253 17.26 -4.07 10.06
N LYS A 254 17.74 -3.68 11.24
CA LYS A 254 17.19 -4.14 12.53
C LYS A 254 15.69 -3.84 12.64
N PRO A 255 15.21 -2.61 12.38
CA PRO A 255 13.77 -2.33 12.37
C PRO A 255 12.98 -3.17 11.39
N ILE A 256 13.46 -3.34 10.15
CA ILE A 256 12.72 -4.11 9.12
C ILE A 256 12.61 -5.58 9.54
N SER A 257 13.69 -6.15 10.08
CA SER A 257 13.68 -7.53 10.57
C SER A 257 12.69 -7.71 11.73
N GLU A 258 12.69 -6.80 12.70
CA GLU A 258 11.77 -6.82 13.83
C GLU A 258 10.32 -6.64 13.37
N GLY A 259 10.09 -5.70 12.45
CA GLY A 259 8.79 -5.45 11.82
C GLY A 259 8.25 -6.68 11.11
N LEU A 260 9.07 -7.40 10.34
CA LEU A 260 8.66 -8.62 9.63
C LEU A 260 8.35 -9.79 10.56
N GLN A 261 8.92 -9.81 11.77
CA GLN A 261 8.56 -10.79 12.79
C GLN A 261 7.20 -10.47 13.42
N LEU A 262 6.87 -9.18 13.57
CA LEU A 262 5.61 -8.72 14.15
C LEU A 262 4.46 -8.73 13.12
N TYR A 263 4.73 -8.32 11.89
CA TYR A 263 3.78 -8.14 10.78
C TYR A 263 4.23 -8.91 9.53
N PRO A 264 4.17 -10.26 9.54
CA PRO A 264 4.70 -11.10 8.45
C PRO A 264 3.93 -11.00 7.12
N LEU A 265 2.79 -10.32 7.10
CA LEU A 265 1.97 -10.13 5.89
C LEU A 265 2.11 -8.74 5.29
N ASN A 266 2.90 -7.86 5.90
CA ASN A 266 2.98 -6.47 5.51
C ASN A 266 3.84 -6.28 4.24
N PRO A 267 3.25 -5.81 3.12
CA PRO A 267 3.97 -5.67 1.86
C PRO A 267 4.95 -4.49 1.82
N GLU A 268 4.75 -3.44 2.62
CA GLU A 268 5.67 -2.29 2.69
C GLU A 268 7.03 -2.73 3.23
N LEU A 269 7.04 -3.62 4.23
CA LEU A 269 8.25 -4.16 4.81
C LEU A 269 9.03 -5.03 3.81
N TYR A 270 8.34 -5.86 3.04
CA TYR A 270 9.00 -6.64 1.98
C TYR A 270 9.51 -5.76 0.85
N ARG A 271 8.78 -4.69 0.47
CA ARG A 271 9.30 -3.70 -0.48
C ARG A 271 10.56 -3.03 0.03
N ALA A 272 10.54 -2.55 1.27
CA ALA A 272 11.71 -1.94 1.90
C ALA A 272 12.91 -2.90 1.95
N LEU A 273 12.66 -4.16 2.29
CA LEU A 273 13.66 -5.22 2.29
C LEU A 273 14.31 -5.38 0.91
N VAL A 274 13.48 -5.54 -0.15
CA VAL A 274 13.96 -5.72 -1.52
C VAL A 274 14.75 -4.49 -1.99
N ASP A 275 14.25 -3.30 -1.71
CA ASP A 275 14.88 -2.05 -2.10
C ASP A 275 16.25 -1.90 -1.45
N ILE A 276 16.35 -2.02 -0.12
CA ILE A 276 17.64 -1.91 0.59
C ILE A 276 18.63 -2.99 0.12
N CYS A 277 18.15 -4.21 -0.12
CA CYS A 277 19.01 -5.27 -0.59
C CYS A 277 19.56 -4.99 -1.99
N ASN A 278 18.74 -4.45 -2.90
CA ASN A 278 19.18 -4.09 -4.25
C ASN A 278 20.31 -3.06 -4.24
N HIS A 279 20.35 -2.16 -3.26
CA HIS A 279 21.36 -1.12 -3.16
C HIS A 279 22.61 -1.58 -2.39
N ARG A 280 22.45 -2.39 -1.33
CA ARG A 280 23.50 -2.56 -0.30
C ARG A 280 23.86 -4.00 0.05
N MET A 281 23.16 -5.00 -0.49
CA MET A 281 23.34 -6.40 -0.09
C MET A 281 23.59 -7.32 -1.30
N THR A 282 24.18 -8.48 -1.03
CA THR A 282 24.33 -9.53 -2.05
C THR A 282 23.00 -10.25 -2.26
N SER A 283 22.72 -10.67 -3.50
CA SER A 283 21.52 -11.42 -3.84
C SER A 283 21.39 -12.72 -3.02
N HIS A 284 22.52 -13.35 -2.67
CA HIS A 284 22.55 -14.52 -1.81
C HIS A 284 21.93 -14.27 -0.44
N ARG A 285 22.27 -13.14 0.20
CA ARG A 285 21.76 -12.81 1.53
C ARG A 285 20.25 -12.59 1.51
N LEU A 286 19.72 -11.87 0.53
CA LEU A 286 18.27 -11.69 0.40
C LEU A 286 17.55 -13.02 0.15
N ARG A 287 18.10 -13.90 -0.68
CA ARG A 287 17.54 -15.25 -0.91
C ARG A 287 17.47 -16.05 0.38
N MET A 288 18.53 -16.07 1.18
CA MET A 288 18.53 -16.74 2.48
C MET A 288 17.45 -16.19 3.42
N MET A 289 17.20 -14.88 3.36
CA MET A 289 16.20 -14.23 4.19
C MET A 289 14.79 -14.60 3.75
N PHE A 290 14.49 -14.60 2.44
CA PHE A 290 13.23 -15.13 1.94
C PHE A 290 13.05 -16.61 2.31
N ASP A 291 14.11 -17.41 2.27
CA ASP A 291 14.08 -18.81 2.71
C ASP A 291 13.84 -18.96 4.23
N ASP A 292 14.32 -18.03 5.06
CA ASP A 292 14.02 -18.00 6.50
C ASP A 292 12.56 -17.58 6.77
N TYR A 293 12.11 -16.50 6.16
CA TYR A 293 10.74 -15.99 6.34
C TYR A 293 9.68 -16.95 5.81
N SER A 294 9.91 -17.58 4.66
CA SER A 294 8.99 -18.57 4.10
C SER A 294 8.89 -19.87 4.93
N ARG A 295 9.93 -20.18 5.73
CA ARG A 295 9.91 -21.30 6.67
C ARG A 295 9.21 -20.93 7.98
N LYS A 296 9.47 -19.74 8.53
CA LYS A 296 8.90 -19.30 9.81
C LYS A 296 7.41 -18.93 9.70
N ASN A 297 7.06 -18.15 8.67
CA ASN A 297 5.72 -17.63 8.45
C ASN A 297 5.35 -17.78 6.96
N PRO A 298 4.98 -18.98 6.49
CA PRO A 298 4.66 -19.21 5.08
C PRO A 298 3.43 -18.40 4.69
N SER A 299 3.58 -17.52 3.69
CA SER A 299 2.48 -16.71 3.16
C SER A 299 2.63 -16.49 1.67
N VAL A 300 1.49 -16.30 0.98
CA VAL A 300 1.48 -15.94 -0.44
C VAL A 300 2.29 -14.67 -0.67
N VAL A 301 2.24 -13.70 0.26
CA VAL A 301 2.96 -12.42 0.16
C VAL A 301 4.48 -12.64 0.07
N VAL A 302 5.07 -13.41 1.01
CA VAL A 302 6.52 -13.70 1.01
C VAL A 302 6.96 -14.32 -0.32
N TRP A 303 6.21 -15.32 -0.80
CA TRP A 303 6.54 -16.03 -2.03
C TRP A 303 6.40 -15.15 -3.26
N LEU A 304 5.35 -14.30 -3.34
CA LEU A 304 5.20 -13.35 -4.43
C LEU A 304 6.35 -12.34 -4.47
N PHE A 305 6.81 -11.85 -3.31
CA PHE A 305 7.98 -10.97 -3.26
C PHE A 305 9.27 -11.69 -3.68
N ALA A 306 9.50 -12.92 -3.20
CA ALA A 306 10.65 -13.72 -3.61
C ALA A 306 10.66 -14.00 -5.13
N LEU A 307 9.49 -14.34 -5.70
CA LEU A 307 9.31 -14.55 -7.14
C LEU A 307 9.53 -13.26 -7.93
N SER A 308 8.94 -12.15 -7.51
CA SER A 308 9.13 -10.84 -8.17
C SER A 308 10.60 -10.41 -8.19
N TYR A 309 11.32 -10.70 -7.10
CA TYR A 309 12.74 -10.42 -6.99
C TYR A 309 13.56 -11.26 -7.98
N GLU A 310 13.37 -12.58 -8.01
CA GLU A 310 14.11 -13.43 -8.96
C GLU A 310 13.75 -13.11 -10.43
N LEU A 311 12.48 -12.79 -10.71
CA LEU A 311 12.05 -12.37 -12.05
C LEU A 311 12.75 -11.07 -12.47
N SER A 312 12.82 -10.07 -11.60
CA SER A 312 13.48 -8.79 -11.91
C SER A 312 15.00 -8.92 -12.07
N LYS A 313 15.63 -9.91 -11.42
CA LYS A 313 17.06 -10.21 -11.57
C LYS A 313 17.40 -11.16 -12.73
N GLY A 314 16.41 -11.61 -13.51
CA GLY A 314 16.64 -12.57 -14.59
C GLY A 314 17.06 -13.95 -14.08
N GLY A 315 16.48 -14.40 -12.97
CA GLY A 315 16.74 -15.74 -12.42
C GLY A 315 16.48 -16.85 -13.44
N SER A 316 17.24 -17.94 -13.36
CA SER A 316 17.09 -19.07 -14.28
C SER A 316 15.71 -19.72 -14.19
N LEU A 317 15.25 -20.33 -15.29
CA LEU A 317 13.97 -21.06 -15.33
C LEU A 317 13.87 -22.09 -14.19
N HIS A 318 14.96 -22.82 -13.93
CA HIS A 318 15.02 -23.79 -12.84
C HIS A 318 14.82 -23.14 -11.47
N ARG A 319 15.41 -21.97 -11.23
CA ARG A 319 15.27 -21.27 -9.94
C ARG A 319 13.83 -20.83 -9.71
N ILE A 320 13.21 -20.22 -10.72
CA ILE A 320 11.84 -19.71 -10.62
C ILE A 320 10.84 -20.87 -10.46
N ARG A 321 10.96 -21.92 -11.28
CA ARG A 321 10.18 -23.17 -11.12
C ARG A 321 10.38 -23.77 -9.72
N GLY A 322 11.62 -23.83 -9.25
CA GLY A 322 11.94 -24.32 -7.91
C GLY A 322 11.27 -23.51 -6.79
N LEU A 323 11.13 -22.19 -6.94
CA LEU A 323 10.39 -21.37 -5.98
C LEU A 323 8.88 -21.65 -6.02
N PHE A 324 8.28 -21.76 -7.21
CA PHE A 324 6.86 -22.13 -7.33
C PHE A 324 6.59 -23.50 -6.71
N GLU A 325 7.39 -24.51 -7.04
CA GLU A 325 7.22 -25.86 -6.51
C GLU A 325 7.42 -25.90 -4.99
N ARG A 326 8.40 -25.16 -4.45
CA ARG A 326 8.58 -25.03 -3.00
C ARG A 326 7.39 -24.37 -2.31
N ALA A 327 6.83 -23.31 -2.91
CA ALA A 327 5.66 -22.64 -2.38
C ALA A 327 4.44 -23.57 -2.37
N LEU A 328 4.23 -24.33 -3.45
CA LEU A 328 3.07 -25.21 -3.63
C LEU A 328 3.19 -26.55 -2.89
N THR A 329 4.39 -26.94 -2.49
CA THR A 329 4.60 -28.08 -1.58
C THR A 329 4.08 -27.79 -0.16
N GLN A 330 3.90 -26.51 0.21
CA GLN A 330 3.34 -26.16 1.51
C GLN A 330 1.81 -26.32 1.51
N ASP A 331 1.27 -27.14 2.41
CA ASP A 331 -0.16 -27.46 2.49
C ASP A 331 -1.06 -26.22 2.59
N THR A 332 -0.60 -25.19 3.31
CA THR A 332 -1.34 -23.93 3.49
C THR A 332 -1.44 -23.10 2.21
N LEU A 333 -0.51 -23.28 1.28
CA LEU A 333 -0.39 -22.47 0.06
C LEU A 333 -0.77 -23.22 -1.21
N ASN A 334 -0.82 -24.55 -1.16
CA ASN A 334 -1.30 -25.39 -2.26
C ASN A 334 -2.73 -24.99 -2.70
N ASN A 335 -3.54 -24.48 -1.78
CA ASN A 335 -4.90 -24.02 -2.08
C ASN A 335 -4.94 -22.56 -2.60
N SER A 336 -3.78 -21.93 -2.83
CA SER A 336 -3.71 -20.55 -3.32
C SER A 336 -3.90 -20.48 -4.83
N VAL A 337 -5.10 -20.11 -5.24
CA VAL A 337 -5.45 -19.82 -6.64
C VAL A 337 -4.50 -18.79 -7.26
N VAL A 338 -4.03 -17.81 -6.49
CA VAL A 338 -3.14 -16.76 -6.98
C VAL A 338 -1.79 -17.35 -7.41
N LEU A 339 -1.18 -18.19 -6.57
CA LEU A 339 0.11 -18.80 -6.87
C LEU A 339 0.04 -19.71 -8.10
N TRP A 340 -1.01 -20.53 -8.21
CA TRP A 340 -1.22 -21.38 -9.38
C TRP A 340 -1.38 -20.57 -10.66
N ARG A 341 -2.22 -19.53 -10.65
CA ARG A 341 -2.43 -18.67 -11.83
C ARG A 341 -1.18 -17.90 -12.21
N CYS A 342 -0.37 -17.45 -11.25
CA CYS A 342 0.94 -16.85 -11.50
C CYS A 342 1.91 -17.85 -12.12
N TYR A 343 1.92 -19.11 -11.66
CA TYR A 343 2.80 -20.14 -12.21
C TYR A 343 2.43 -20.49 -13.66
N ILE A 344 1.14 -20.69 -13.93
CA ILE A 344 0.63 -20.94 -15.29
C ILE A 344 0.97 -19.77 -16.22
N ALA A 345 0.73 -18.52 -15.78
CA ALA A 345 1.07 -17.33 -16.56
C ALA A 345 2.58 -17.24 -16.84
N TYR A 346 3.43 -17.51 -15.84
CA TYR A 346 4.87 -17.55 -16.03
C TYR A 346 5.30 -18.56 -17.11
N GLU A 347 4.75 -19.77 -17.12
CA GLU A 347 5.13 -20.78 -18.11
C GLU A 347 4.68 -20.44 -19.53
N ILE A 348 3.54 -19.75 -19.70
CA ILE A 348 3.02 -19.33 -21.00
C ILE A 348 3.76 -18.08 -21.50
N ASP A 349 3.77 -17.04 -20.67
CA ASP A 349 4.14 -15.68 -21.08
C ASP A 349 5.67 -15.45 -21.05
N ILE A 350 6.39 -16.14 -20.17
CA ILE A 350 7.83 -15.90 -19.94
C ILE A 350 8.67 -17.11 -20.34
N ALA A 351 8.34 -18.31 -19.86
CA ALA A 351 9.12 -19.52 -20.16
C ALA A 351 8.77 -20.15 -21.51
N HIS A 352 7.69 -19.69 -22.16
CA HIS A 352 7.17 -20.17 -23.44
C HIS A 352 7.08 -21.71 -23.54
N ASN A 353 6.62 -22.36 -22.47
CA ASN A 353 6.46 -23.80 -22.39
C ASN A 353 4.99 -24.20 -22.15
N PRO A 354 4.16 -24.28 -23.21
CA PRO A 354 2.76 -24.64 -23.09
C PRO A 354 2.55 -26.06 -22.53
N SER A 355 3.49 -26.98 -22.80
CA SER A 355 3.40 -28.34 -22.29
C SER A 355 3.54 -28.44 -20.77
N ALA A 356 4.43 -27.62 -20.19
CA ALA A 356 4.59 -27.49 -18.75
C ALA A 356 3.38 -26.77 -18.14
N ALA A 357 2.94 -25.67 -18.76
CA ALA A 357 1.75 -24.94 -18.34
C ALA A 357 0.50 -25.83 -18.27
N ARG A 358 0.32 -26.73 -19.26
CA ARG A 358 -0.75 -27.75 -19.25
C ARG A 358 -0.67 -28.67 -18.03
N LYS A 359 0.52 -29.22 -17.73
CA LYS A 359 0.71 -30.10 -16.56
C LYS A 359 0.40 -29.37 -15.24
N ILE A 360 0.86 -28.13 -15.12
CA ILE A 360 0.63 -27.29 -13.94
C ILE A 360 -0.84 -26.94 -13.81
N TYR A 361 -1.53 -26.66 -14.92
CA TYR A 361 -2.97 -26.39 -14.93
C TYR A 361 -3.79 -27.56 -14.37
N PHE A 362 -3.53 -28.79 -14.83
CA PHE A 362 -4.23 -29.97 -14.31
C PHE A 362 -3.96 -30.21 -12.82
N ARG A 363 -2.74 -29.91 -12.34
CA ARG A 363 -2.44 -29.92 -10.89
C ARG A 363 -3.24 -28.83 -10.16
N ALA A 364 -3.31 -27.63 -10.73
CA ALA A 364 -3.98 -26.48 -10.13
C ALA A 364 -5.49 -26.71 -9.96
N ILE A 365 -6.19 -27.24 -10.97
CA ILE A 365 -7.64 -27.49 -10.86
C ILE A 365 -7.98 -28.58 -9.84
N ASN A 366 -7.06 -29.52 -9.61
CA ASN A 366 -7.21 -30.55 -8.58
C ASN A 366 -6.96 -29.99 -7.19
N ALA A 367 -5.99 -29.09 -7.03
CA ALA A 367 -5.72 -28.40 -5.77
C ALA A 367 -6.81 -27.36 -5.42
N CYS A 368 -7.35 -26.66 -6.41
CA CYS A 368 -8.31 -25.56 -6.23
C CYS A 368 -9.62 -25.77 -7.03
N PRO A 369 -10.39 -26.83 -6.76
CA PRO A 369 -11.57 -27.18 -7.55
C PRO A 369 -12.70 -26.13 -7.48
N TRP A 370 -12.78 -25.33 -6.42
CA TRP A 370 -13.80 -24.28 -6.24
C TRP A 370 -13.58 -23.04 -7.11
N SER A 371 -12.38 -22.86 -7.68
CA SER A 371 -12.03 -21.61 -8.38
C SER A 371 -12.48 -21.62 -9.83
N LYS A 372 -13.72 -21.18 -10.09
CA LYS A 372 -14.25 -21.05 -11.46
C LYS A 372 -13.31 -20.30 -12.41
N LYS A 373 -12.64 -19.26 -11.90
CA LYS A 373 -11.69 -18.46 -12.70
C LYS A 373 -10.47 -19.26 -13.14
N LEU A 374 -10.00 -20.18 -12.30
CA LEU A 374 -8.90 -21.08 -12.65
C LEU A 374 -9.35 -22.07 -13.73
N TRP A 375 -10.54 -22.65 -13.63
CA TRP A 375 -11.10 -23.51 -14.67
C TRP A 375 -11.18 -22.79 -16.02
N LEU A 376 -11.71 -21.56 -16.03
CA LEU A 376 -11.83 -20.74 -17.24
C LEU A 376 -10.49 -20.34 -17.86
N ASP A 377 -9.40 -20.25 -17.08
CA ASP A 377 -8.07 -20.01 -17.65
C ASP A 377 -7.62 -21.16 -18.57
N GLY A 378 -8.15 -22.37 -18.41
CA GLY A 378 -7.89 -23.49 -19.32
C GLY A 378 -8.35 -23.19 -20.75
N PHE A 379 -9.60 -22.73 -20.90
CA PHE A 379 -10.14 -22.36 -22.21
C PHE A 379 -9.56 -21.06 -22.74
N GLY A 380 -9.33 -20.07 -21.89
CA GLY A 380 -8.86 -18.76 -22.34
C GLY A 380 -7.36 -18.71 -22.63
N LYS A 381 -6.52 -19.15 -21.68
CA LYS A 381 -5.06 -19.01 -21.75
C LYS A 381 -4.35 -20.22 -22.34
N LEU A 382 -4.95 -21.41 -22.21
CA LEU A 382 -4.35 -22.68 -22.60
C LEU A 382 -5.04 -23.31 -23.81
N SER A 383 -5.84 -22.56 -24.57
CA SER A 383 -6.50 -23.03 -25.80
C SER A 383 -5.51 -23.59 -26.83
N SER A 384 -4.31 -23.01 -26.93
CA SER A 384 -3.24 -23.49 -27.81
C SER A 384 -2.51 -24.72 -27.27
N ALA A 385 -2.61 -24.99 -25.97
CA ALA A 385 -1.90 -26.07 -25.28
C ALA A 385 -2.79 -27.31 -25.03
N LEU A 386 -4.11 -27.13 -24.95
CA LEU A 386 -5.09 -28.18 -24.70
C LEU A 386 -5.69 -28.70 -26.01
N THR A 387 -5.90 -30.00 -26.09
CA THR A 387 -6.59 -30.62 -27.22
C THR A 387 -8.11 -30.38 -27.14
N ALA A 388 -8.80 -30.44 -28.28
CA ALA A 388 -10.26 -30.31 -28.34
C ALA A 388 -10.99 -31.33 -27.45
N LYS A 389 -10.42 -32.54 -27.31
CA LYS A 389 -10.93 -33.58 -26.42
C LYS A 389 -10.78 -33.18 -24.95
N GLU A 390 -9.58 -32.78 -24.52
CA GLU A 390 -9.34 -32.33 -23.14
C GLU A 390 -10.24 -31.14 -22.77
N MET A 391 -10.52 -30.23 -23.71
CA MET A 391 -11.45 -29.11 -23.49
C MET A 391 -12.90 -29.59 -23.30
N SER A 392 -13.36 -30.56 -24.11
CA SER A 392 -14.68 -31.16 -23.95
C SER A 392 -14.81 -31.89 -22.61
N ASP A 393 -13.82 -32.70 -22.25
CA ASP A 393 -13.78 -33.44 -20.98
C ASP A 393 -13.77 -32.46 -19.79
N LEU A 394 -13.01 -31.36 -19.90
CA LEU A 394 -12.98 -30.31 -18.89
C LEU A 394 -14.35 -29.64 -18.71
N GLN A 395 -15.08 -29.40 -19.81
CA GLN A 395 -16.43 -28.84 -19.76
C GLN A 395 -17.41 -29.79 -19.06
N GLU A 396 -17.31 -31.10 -19.30
CA GLU A 396 -18.11 -32.12 -18.62
C GLU A 396 -17.84 -32.12 -17.11
N VAL A 397 -16.56 -32.19 -16.71
CA VAL A 397 -16.18 -32.13 -15.29
C VAL A 397 -16.63 -30.83 -14.62
N MET A 398 -16.60 -29.70 -15.34
CA MET A 398 -17.13 -28.44 -14.84
C MET A 398 -18.64 -28.48 -14.61
N ARG A 399 -19.41 -29.10 -15.52
CA ARG A 399 -20.86 -29.28 -15.34
C ARG A 399 -21.16 -30.17 -14.14
N ASP A 400 -20.42 -31.27 -13.98
CA ASP A 400 -20.58 -32.19 -12.84
C ASP A 400 -20.29 -31.51 -11.50
N LYS A 401 -19.36 -30.54 -11.50
CA LYS A 401 -19.05 -29.72 -10.33
C LYS A 401 -19.95 -28.48 -10.17
N GLU A 402 -21.05 -28.41 -10.92
CA GLU A 402 -22.00 -27.29 -10.93
C GLU A 402 -21.38 -25.93 -11.27
N LEU A 403 -20.22 -25.92 -11.95
CA LEU A 403 -19.52 -24.72 -12.42
C LEU A 403 -20.09 -24.26 -13.76
N ASN A 404 -21.33 -23.79 -13.76
CA ASN A 404 -22.08 -23.48 -14.97
C ASN A 404 -21.50 -22.28 -15.75
N ILE A 405 -21.32 -22.44 -17.06
CA ILE A 405 -20.88 -21.38 -17.99
C ILE A 405 -22.14 -20.74 -18.59
N ARG A 406 -22.18 -19.40 -18.69
CA ARG A 406 -23.37 -18.66 -19.15
C ARG A 406 -23.55 -18.66 -20.68
N THR A 407 -22.56 -19.13 -21.43
CA THR A 407 -22.51 -19.10 -22.89
C THR A 407 -21.70 -20.31 -23.37
N ASP A 408 -21.99 -20.83 -24.56
CA ASP A 408 -21.23 -21.94 -25.11
C ASP A 408 -19.77 -21.55 -25.38
N ILE A 409 -18.84 -22.38 -24.92
CA ILE A 409 -17.39 -22.12 -24.98
C ILE A 409 -16.94 -21.94 -26.43
N TYR A 410 -17.54 -22.69 -27.36
CA TYR A 410 -17.24 -22.65 -28.78
C TYR A 410 -17.61 -21.29 -29.42
N GLU A 411 -18.71 -20.65 -28.99
CA GLU A 411 -19.05 -19.29 -29.46
C GLU A 411 -18.03 -18.25 -28.97
N ILE A 412 -17.54 -18.39 -27.73
CA ILE A 412 -16.53 -17.48 -27.16
C ILE A 412 -15.17 -17.64 -27.85
N LEU A 413 -14.75 -18.88 -28.13
CA LEU A 413 -13.49 -19.16 -28.83
C LEU A 413 -13.55 -18.69 -30.29
N LEU A 414 -14.70 -18.81 -30.95
CA LEU A 414 -14.92 -18.28 -32.32
C LEU A 414 -14.90 -16.76 -32.39
N MET A 415 -15.23 -16.06 -31.30
CA MET A 415 -15.16 -14.59 -31.22
C MET A 415 -13.77 -14.03 -30.89
N GLN A 416 -12.80 -14.87 -30.50
CA GLN A 416 -11.45 -14.46 -30.09
C GLN A 416 -10.35 -14.83 -31.11
N GLY A 417 -10.67 -15.60 -32.14
CA GLY A 417 -9.84 -15.78 -33.33
C GLY A 417 -10.08 -14.67 -34.35
#